data_AF-A0A353NYZ6-F1
#
_entry.id   AF-A0A353NYZ6-F1
#
_cell.length_a   1.000
_cell.length_b   1.000
_cell.length_c   1.000
_cell.angle_alpha   90.00
_cell.angle_beta   90.00
_cell.angle_gamma   90.00
#
_symmetry.space_group_name_H-M   'P 1'
#
loop_
_entity.id
_entity.type
_entity.pdbx_description
1 polymer ?
#
loop_
_entity_poly.entity_id
_entity_poly.type
_entity_poly.pdbx_seq_one_letter_code
_entity_poly.pdbx_strand_id
1 'polypeptide(L)'
;MNRNRTIKVIFLISFLLNTTIALGQEQNSISTDNNWFQQVRWSPYVVGAGIGILSWISFLLSDHPLGVSGAYAQSYGMIEKWFKRKDVEQQSGMQKNAPAISWEIMLVIGLFIGAFLSAIISRDFRFEFVPQLWDTKFGDNAFIRWLVALIGGFIMGLGARWAGGCTSGHGISGTLQLVVSSWVAVVCFFIGGIAATMFIYYVIG
;
A
#
# COMPACT_ATOMS: atom_id res chain seq x y z
N MET A 1 39.59 5.77 -6.28
CA MET A 1 38.18 6.20 -6.26
C MET A 1 37.71 6.33 -7.71
N ASN A 2 36.76 5.49 -8.14
CA ASN A 2 36.55 5.16 -9.57
C ASN A 2 35.75 6.25 -10.33
N ARG A 3 36.37 6.86 -11.34
CA ARG A 3 35.84 7.96 -12.20
C ARG A 3 34.46 7.67 -12.81
N ASN A 4 34.11 6.39 -13.02
CA ASN A 4 32.81 5.98 -13.54
C ASN A 4 31.66 6.08 -12.51
N ARG A 5 31.94 6.16 -11.20
CA ARG A 5 30.89 6.37 -10.18
C ARG A 5 30.50 7.85 -10.09
N THR A 6 31.46 8.76 -10.23
CA THR A 6 31.21 10.21 -10.15
C THR A 6 30.33 10.72 -11.29
N ILE A 7 30.55 10.22 -12.52
CA ILE A 7 29.73 10.61 -13.69
C ILE A 7 28.27 10.13 -13.53
N LYS A 8 28.05 8.92 -12.99
CA LYS A 8 26.69 8.41 -12.71
C LYS A 8 25.98 9.20 -11.62
N VAL A 9 26.69 9.63 -10.59
CA VAL A 9 26.14 10.44 -9.48
C VAL A 9 25.79 11.85 -9.98
N ILE A 10 26.62 12.46 -10.82
CA ILE A 10 26.32 13.77 -11.42
C ILE A 10 25.10 13.69 -12.35
N PHE A 11 24.99 12.63 -13.16
CA PHE A 11 23.83 12.44 -14.03
C PHE A 11 22.52 12.19 -13.25
N LEU A 12 22.60 11.44 -12.14
CA LEU A 12 21.45 11.23 -11.25
C LEU A 12 21.03 12.52 -10.55
N ILE A 13 21.99 13.35 -10.10
CA ILE A 13 21.72 14.63 -9.45
C ILE A 13 21.13 15.63 -10.46
N SER A 14 21.66 15.72 -11.68
CA SER A 14 21.09 16.55 -12.75
C SER A 14 19.72 16.07 -13.23
N PHE A 15 19.48 14.76 -13.27
CA PHE A 15 18.15 14.19 -13.60
C PHE A 15 17.14 14.50 -12.50
N LEU A 16 17.52 14.32 -11.22
CA LEU A 16 16.70 14.67 -10.07
C LEU A 16 16.38 16.16 -10.04
N LEU A 17 17.38 17.03 -10.22
CA LEU A 17 17.19 18.49 -10.30
C LEU A 17 16.28 18.91 -11.46
N ASN A 18 16.44 18.34 -12.66
CA ASN A 18 15.58 18.67 -13.80
C ASN A 18 14.14 18.15 -13.63
N THR A 19 13.95 16.99 -12.99
CA THR A 19 12.60 16.53 -12.65
C THR A 19 11.95 17.39 -11.56
N THR A 20 12.70 17.87 -10.58
CA THR A 20 12.15 18.80 -9.56
C THR A 20 11.79 20.16 -10.16
N ILE A 21 12.56 20.66 -11.13
CA ILE A 21 12.28 21.94 -11.80
C ILE A 21 11.11 21.80 -12.79
N ALA A 22 11.00 20.69 -13.51
CA ALA A 22 9.84 20.41 -14.37
C ALA A 22 8.53 20.26 -13.56
N LEU A 23 8.61 19.71 -12.35
CA LEU A 23 7.46 19.56 -11.44
C LEU A 23 7.13 20.82 -10.63
N GLY A 24 8.04 21.80 -10.60
CA GLY A 24 7.79 23.12 -10.00
C GLY A 24 6.96 24.06 -10.86
N GLN A 25 6.71 23.74 -12.14
CA GLN A 25 5.94 24.58 -13.05
C GLN A 25 4.46 24.16 -13.17
N GLU A 26 4.13 22.88 -12.97
CA GLU A 26 2.74 22.40 -13.04
C GLU A 26 1.94 22.71 -11.75
N GLN A 27 2.63 23.00 -10.65
CA GLN A 27 2.02 23.32 -9.35
C GLN A 27 1.59 24.79 -9.23
N ASN A 28 1.99 25.67 -10.16
CA ASN A 28 1.69 27.11 -10.10
C ASN A 28 0.33 27.51 -10.68
N SER A 29 -0.43 26.59 -11.29
CA SER A 29 -1.72 26.92 -11.91
C SER A 29 -2.95 26.41 -11.17
N ILE A 30 -2.83 25.63 -10.10
CA ILE A 30 -3.98 25.09 -9.37
C ILE A 30 -3.72 25.10 -7.86
N SER A 31 -4.14 26.18 -7.19
CA SER A 31 -4.87 26.21 -5.90
C SER A 31 -4.47 27.41 -5.04
N THR A 32 -5.10 28.55 -5.29
CA THR A 32 -5.11 29.72 -4.40
C THR A 32 -6.23 29.59 -3.36
N ASP A 33 -6.39 28.41 -2.75
CA ASP A 33 -7.37 28.17 -1.68
C ASP A 33 -6.63 27.73 -0.41
N ASN A 34 -6.61 28.62 0.59
CA ASN A 34 -5.71 28.60 1.75
C ASN A 34 -5.98 27.51 2.82
N ASN A 35 -6.58 26.38 2.46
CA ASN A 35 -6.88 25.28 3.39
C ASN A 35 -6.16 23.99 2.98
N TRP A 36 -4.85 23.95 3.20
CA TRP A 36 -3.98 22.78 2.93
C TRP A 36 -4.55 21.45 3.45
N PHE A 37 -5.19 21.46 4.63
CA PHE A 37 -5.77 20.26 5.25
C PHE A 37 -7.03 19.71 4.57
N GLN A 38 -7.72 20.50 3.75
CA GLN A 38 -8.95 20.09 3.06
C GLN A 38 -8.70 19.65 1.61
N GLN A 39 -7.45 19.65 1.16
CA GLN A 39 -7.12 19.24 -0.20
C GLN A 39 -7.25 17.73 -0.36
N VAL A 40 -8.05 17.30 -1.34
CA VAL A 40 -8.29 15.88 -1.69
C VAL A 40 -7.00 15.19 -2.17
N ARG A 41 -6.08 15.95 -2.77
CA ARG A 41 -4.81 15.44 -3.30
C ARG A 41 -3.66 16.23 -2.73
N TRP A 42 -2.81 15.57 -1.96
CA TRP A 42 -1.58 16.16 -1.47
C TRP A 42 -0.44 15.85 -2.44
N SER A 43 0.59 16.71 -2.41
CA SER A 43 1.83 16.47 -3.15
C SER A 43 2.41 15.09 -2.77
N PRO A 44 2.76 14.23 -3.74
CA PRO A 44 3.30 12.89 -3.48
C PRO A 44 4.63 12.95 -2.72
N TYR A 45 5.38 14.05 -2.86
CA TYR A 45 6.62 14.28 -2.12
C TYR A 45 6.36 14.53 -0.63
N VAL A 46 5.33 15.33 -0.32
CA VAL A 46 4.95 15.61 1.07
C VAL A 46 4.41 14.36 1.75
N VAL A 47 3.57 13.61 1.05
CA VAL A 47 3.06 12.32 1.53
C VAL A 47 4.20 11.32 1.73
N GLY A 48 5.12 11.21 0.77
CA GLY A 48 6.28 10.33 0.87
C GLY A 48 7.20 10.67 2.04
N ALA A 49 7.51 11.96 2.24
CA ALA A 49 8.26 12.43 3.40
C ALA A 49 7.52 12.11 4.72
N GLY A 50 6.19 12.31 4.75
CA GLY A 50 5.35 11.98 5.89
C GLY A 50 5.36 10.49 6.24
N ILE A 51 5.24 9.61 5.25
CA ILE A 51 5.34 8.14 5.42
C ILE A 51 6.72 7.75 5.94
N GLY A 52 7.78 8.40 5.45
CA GLY A 52 9.15 8.20 5.94
C GLY A 52 9.31 8.56 7.42
N ILE A 53 8.83 9.73 7.82
CA ILE A 53 8.86 10.18 9.23
C ILE A 53 8.02 9.25 10.11
N LEU A 54 6.81 8.88 9.66
CA LEU A 54 5.96 7.92 10.36
C LEU A 54 6.65 6.56 10.52
N SER A 55 7.41 6.12 9.51
CA SER A 55 8.17 4.88 9.59
C SER A 55 9.26 4.97 10.66
N TRP A 56 10.01 6.07 10.72
CA TRP A 56 10.99 6.28 11.79
C TRP A 56 10.34 6.31 13.17
N ILE A 57 9.22 7.03 13.33
CA ILE A 57 8.50 7.07 14.61
C ILE A 57 7.99 5.67 14.98
N SER A 58 7.44 4.91 14.03
CA SER A 58 6.97 3.55 14.27
C SER A 58 8.11 2.61 14.68
N PHE A 59 9.28 2.73 14.06
CA PHE A 59 10.47 1.97 14.47
C PHE A 59 10.94 2.37 15.86
N LEU A 60 11.02 3.67 16.16
CA LEU A 60 11.43 4.19 17.47
C LEU A 60 10.46 3.80 18.60
N LEU A 61 9.17 3.66 18.31
CA LEU A 61 8.15 3.39 19.32
C LEU A 61 7.85 1.89 19.51
N SER A 62 8.09 1.06 18.49
CA SER A 62 7.57 -0.31 18.47
C SER A 62 8.50 -1.38 17.91
N ASP A 63 9.71 -1.05 17.43
CA ASP A 63 10.70 -2.01 16.88
C ASP A 63 10.18 -2.99 15.79
N HIS A 64 8.96 -2.77 15.28
CA HIS A 64 8.27 -3.64 14.33
C HIS A 64 8.07 -2.96 12.97
N PRO A 65 8.31 -3.67 11.86
CA PRO A 65 8.08 -3.14 10.51
C PRO A 65 6.57 -2.92 10.24
N LEU A 66 6.28 -1.95 9.39
CA LEU A 66 4.92 -1.63 8.94
C LEU A 66 4.41 -2.71 7.98
N GLY A 67 3.49 -3.55 8.45
CA GLY A 67 2.89 -4.62 7.64
C GLY A 67 1.42 -4.87 7.99
N VAL A 68 0.54 -4.80 6.98
CA VAL A 68 -0.91 -5.04 7.16
C VAL A 68 -1.23 -6.55 7.08
N SER A 69 -0.41 -7.31 6.35
CA SER A 69 -0.62 -8.75 6.13
C SER A 69 -0.39 -9.61 7.37
N GLY A 70 0.31 -9.09 8.39
CA GLY A 70 0.46 -9.75 9.69
C GLY A 70 -0.84 -9.73 10.48
N ALA A 71 -1.52 -8.57 10.53
CA ALA A 71 -2.83 -8.43 11.18
C ALA A 71 -3.88 -9.39 10.62
N TYR A 72 -3.87 -9.63 9.30
CA TYR A 72 -4.78 -10.57 8.65
C TYR A 72 -4.56 -12.04 9.06
N ALA A 73 -3.31 -12.46 9.21
CA ALA A 73 -2.99 -13.82 9.65
C ALA A 73 -3.33 -14.02 11.14
N GLN A 74 -3.13 -12.99 11.95
CA GLN A 74 -3.43 -13.03 13.38
C GLN A 74 -4.94 -13.02 13.66
N SER A 75 -5.73 -12.23 12.91
CA SER A 75 -7.19 -12.23 13.05
C SER A 75 -7.79 -13.59 12.70
N TYR A 76 -7.27 -14.26 11.66
CA TYR A 76 -7.66 -15.63 11.33
C TYR A 76 -7.33 -16.61 12.48
N GLY A 77 -6.12 -16.53 13.06
CA GLY A 77 -5.75 -17.36 14.21
C GLY A 77 -6.59 -17.10 15.47
N MET A 78 -7.09 -15.87 15.65
CA MET A 78 -7.99 -15.50 16.77
C MET A 78 -9.42 -16.03 16.54
N ILE A 79 -9.92 -15.97 15.31
CA ILE A 79 -11.23 -16.54 14.92
C ILE A 79 -11.19 -18.08 14.98
N GLU A 80 -10.09 -18.70 14.55
CA GLU A 80 -9.91 -20.15 14.59
C GLU A 80 -9.92 -20.68 16.03
N LYS A 81 -9.29 -19.95 16.98
CA LYS A 81 -9.35 -20.28 18.41
C LYS A 81 -10.75 -20.15 19.03
N TRP A 82 -11.59 -19.28 18.47
CA TRP A 82 -12.97 -19.13 18.93
C TRP A 82 -13.85 -20.29 18.47
N PHE A 83 -13.56 -20.87 17.29
CA PHE A 83 -14.34 -21.96 16.71
C PHE A 83 -13.79 -23.37 17.05
N LYS A 84 -12.48 -23.53 17.26
CA LYS A 84 -11.85 -24.78 17.67
C LYS A 84 -11.14 -24.63 19.02
N ARG A 85 -11.78 -25.18 20.05
CA ARG A 85 -11.27 -25.28 21.42
C ARG A 85 -10.60 -26.66 21.59
N LYS A 86 -9.26 -26.68 21.63
CA LYS A 86 -8.35 -27.83 21.82
C LYS A 86 -7.98 -28.56 20.51
N ASP A 87 -6.69 -28.88 20.38
CA ASP A 87 -6.06 -29.71 19.34
C ASP A 87 -5.48 -28.99 18.10
N VAL A 88 -5.02 -27.75 18.24
CA VAL A 88 -4.07 -27.14 17.26
C VAL A 88 -2.80 -26.70 17.97
N GLU A 89 -2.20 -27.60 18.74
CA GLU A 89 -0.85 -27.41 19.32
C GLU A 89 0.25 -28.15 18.55
N GLN A 90 -0.07 -28.97 17.56
CA GLN A 90 0.95 -29.83 16.97
C GLN A 90 0.60 -30.25 15.53
N GLN A 91 0.84 -29.37 14.55
CA GLN A 91 1.44 -29.73 13.26
C GLN A 91 1.41 -28.53 12.31
N SER A 92 2.57 -28.23 11.74
CA SER A 92 2.85 -27.22 10.70
C SER A 92 2.99 -25.77 11.17
N GLY A 93 4.20 -25.39 11.60
CA GLY A 93 4.89 -24.13 11.26
C GLY A 93 4.24 -22.76 11.52
N MET A 94 2.99 -22.67 11.96
CA MET A 94 2.21 -21.45 12.22
C MET A 94 2.31 -21.00 13.68
N GLN A 95 3.28 -21.54 14.42
CA GLN A 95 3.43 -21.37 15.87
C GLN A 95 4.71 -20.57 16.17
N LYS A 96 4.80 -19.35 15.65
CA LYS A 96 5.68 -18.30 16.19
C LYS A 96 4.97 -16.96 16.04
N ASN A 97 3.92 -16.76 16.82
CA ASN A 97 3.75 -15.60 17.70
C ASN A 97 2.30 -15.50 18.19
N ALA A 98 2.16 -15.05 19.43
CA ALA A 98 0.99 -15.15 20.29
C ALA A 98 -0.33 -14.66 19.67
N PRO A 99 -1.48 -15.18 20.13
CA PRO A 99 -2.79 -14.54 19.95
C PRO A 99 -2.86 -13.27 20.83
N ALA A 100 -1.96 -12.32 20.59
CA ALA A 100 -1.99 -11.01 21.21
C ALA A 100 -2.59 -10.02 20.21
N ILE A 101 -3.21 -8.97 20.73
CA ILE A 101 -3.48 -7.77 19.96
C ILE A 101 -2.12 -7.21 19.58
N SER A 102 -1.59 -7.60 18.43
CA SER A 102 -0.28 -7.14 18.01
C SER A 102 -0.38 -5.73 17.47
N TRP A 103 0.76 -5.05 17.44
CA TRP A 103 0.91 -3.69 16.94
C TRP A 103 0.27 -3.48 15.56
N GLU A 104 0.32 -4.49 14.68
CA GLU A 104 -0.28 -4.43 13.35
C GLU A 104 -1.80 -4.25 13.40
N ILE A 105 -2.50 -4.85 14.35
CA ILE A 105 -3.96 -4.70 14.51
C ILE A 105 -4.29 -3.27 14.95
N MET A 106 -3.50 -2.72 15.89
CA MET A 106 -3.65 -1.32 16.31
C MET A 106 -3.41 -0.38 15.13
N LEU A 107 -2.42 -0.68 14.28
CA LEU A 107 -2.13 0.07 13.06
C LEU A 107 -3.28 0.01 12.05
N VAL A 108 -3.87 -1.17 11.84
CA VAL A 108 -5.02 -1.32 10.94
C VAL A 108 -6.22 -0.50 11.46
N ILE A 109 -6.51 -0.58 12.75
CA ILE A 109 -7.60 0.21 13.36
C ILE A 109 -7.32 1.72 13.20
N GLY A 110 -6.09 2.15 13.48
CA GLY A 110 -5.67 3.54 13.28
C GLY A 110 -5.78 3.98 11.82
N LEU A 111 -5.44 3.11 10.86
CA LEU A 111 -5.59 3.37 9.43
C LEU A 111 -7.06 3.56 9.05
N PHE A 112 -7.97 2.71 9.55
CA PHE A 112 -9.41 2.85 9.33
C PHE A 112 -9.95 4.16 9.88
N ILE A 113 -9.64 4.47 11.14
CA ILE A 113 -10.10 5.71 11.80
C ILE A 113 -9.51 6.94 11.09
N GLY A 114 -8.23 6.91 10.75
CA GLY A 114 -7.54 8.00 10.07
C GLY A 114 -8.08 8.26 8.67
N ALA A 115 -8.31 7.19 7.89
CA ALA A 115 -8.91 7.29 6.56
C ALA A 115 -10.33 7.85 6.63
N PHE A 116 -11.13 7.39 7.60
CA PHE A 116 -12.49 7.89 7.80
C PHE A 116 -12.52 9.38 8.20
N LEU A 117 -11.67 9.78 9.14
CA LEU A 117 -11.56 11.17 9.59
C LEU A 117 -11.06 12.08 8.44
N SER A 118 -10.08 11.61 7.66
CA SER A 118 -9.57 12.33 6.49
C SER A 118 -10.65 12.52 5.42
N ALA A 119 -11.48 11.49 5.17
CA ALA A 119 -12.59 11.58 4.23
C ALA A 119 -13.66 12.60 4.66
N ILE A 120 -13.96 12.69 5.96
CA ILE A 120 -14.90 13.67 6.52
C ILE A 120 -14.34 15.10 6.41
N ILE A 121 -13.07 15.31 6.80
CA ILE A 121 -12.41 16.62 6.78
C ILE A 121 -12.31 17.14 5.34
N SER A 122 -11.98 16.26 4.39
CA SER A 122 -11.86 16.60 2.97
C SER A 122 -13.21 16.70 2.26
N ARG A 123 -14.32 16.36 2.94
CA ARG A 123 -15.69 16.31 2.38
C ARG A 123 -15.81 15.48 1.10
N ASP A 124 -14.96 14.46 0.96
CA ASP A 124 -14.91 13.59 -0.23
C ASP A 124 -15.51 12.20 0.02
N PHE A 125 -16.25 12.05 1.13
CA PHE A 125 -16.97 10.80 1.38
C PHE A 125 -18.08 10.60 0.34
N ARG A 126 -17.87 9.64 -0.56
CA ARG A 126 -18.82 9.26 -1.61
C ARG A 126 -19.10 7.78 -1.51
N PHE A 127 -20.38 7.44 -1.49
CA PHE A 127 -20.82 6.05 -1.50
C PHE A 127 -20.97 5.60 -2.95
N GLU A 128 -20.01 4.83 -3.45
CA GLU A 128 -19.93 4.40 -4.84
C GLU A 128 -19.84 2.87 -4.90
N PHE A 129 -20.91 2.23 -5.37
CA PHE A 129 -20.98 0.77 -5.49
C PHE A 129 -20.23 0.25 -6.73
N VAL A 130 -20.19 1.05 -7.78
CA VAL A 130 -19.49 0.76 -9.04
C VAL A 130 -18.70 2.01 -9.39
N PRO A 131 -17.36 1.95 -9.41
CA PRO A 131 -16.55 3.09 -9.80
C PRO A 131 -16.83 3.54 -11.22
N GLN A 132 -16.87 4.85 -11.46
CA GLN A 132 -17.11 5.45 -12.78
C GLN A 132 -16.27 4.83 -13.92
N LEU A 133 -15.01 4.46 -13.63
CA LEU A 133 -14.12 3.78 -14.59
C LEU A 133 -14.65 2.41 -15.03
N TRP A 134 -15.29 1.68 -14.12
CA TRP A 134 -15.92 0.40 -14.42
C TRP A 134 -17.22 0.59 -15.19
N ASP A 135 -18.05 1.55 -14.77
CA ASP A 135 -19.33 1.85 -15.43
C ASP A 135 -19.13 2.22 -16.91
N THR A 136 -18.13 3.06 -17.20
CA THR A 136 -17.79 3.48 -18.57
C THR A 136 -17.36 2.31 -19.48
N LYS A 137 -16.82 1.23 -18.91
CA LYS A 137 -16.18 0.13 -19.66
C LYS A 137 -16.98 -1.17 -19.67
N PHE A 138 -17.68 -1.47 -18.58
CA PHE A 138 -18.36 -2.73 -18.34
C PHE A 138 -19.84 -2.55 -17.94
N GLY A 139 -20.32 -1.30 -17.84
CA GLY A 139 -21.68 -0.95 -17.43
C GLY A 139 -21.92 -0.97 -15.92
N ASP A 140 -23.18 -0.74 -15.54
CA ASP A 140 -23.61 -0.52 -14.15
C ASP A 140 -23.78 -1.81 -13.32
N ASN A 141 -23.40 -2.96 -13.86
CA ASN A 141 -23.62 -4.27 -13.27
C ASN A 141 -22.78 -4.48 -11.99
N ALA A 142 -23.34 -4.06 -10.86
CA ALA A 142 -22.71 -4.17 -9.55
C ALA A 142 -22.31 -5.61 -9.22
N PHE A 143 -23.17 -6.60 -9.51
CA PHE A 143 -22.88 -8.00 -9.18
C PHE A 143 -21.58 -8.52 -9.82
N ILE A 144 -21.36 -8.22 -11.10
CA ILE A 144 -20.15 -8.61 -11.83
C ILE A 144 -18.93 -7.90 -11.23
N ARG A 145 -19.06 -6.61 -10.89
CA ARG A 145 -18.00 -5.84 -10.25
C ARG A 145 -17.57 -6.44 -8.91
N TRP A 146 -18.53 -6.81 -8.06
CA TRP A 146 -18.24 -7.46 -6.78
C TRP A 146 -17.57 -8.83 -6.97
N LEU A 147 -18.04 -9.63 -7.92
CA LEU A 147 -17.47 -10.94 -8.22
C LEU A 147 -16.01 -10.83 -8.70
N VAL A 148 -15.73 -9.90 -9.62
CA VAL A 148 -14.37 -9.64 -10.11
C VAL A 148 -13.47 -9.08 -9.00
N ALA A 149 -13.99 -8.19 -8.14
CA ALA A 149 -13.24 -7.67 -7.00
C ALA A 149 -12.89 -8.77 -5.99
N LEU A 150 -13.81 -9.71 -5.72
CA LEU A 150 -13.55 -10.85 -4.84
C LEU A 150 -12.49 -11.80 -5.42
N ILE A 151 -12.60 -12.15 -6.70
CA ILE A 151 -11.61 -12.99 -7.37
C ILE A 151 -10.24 -12.30 -7.39
N GLY A 152 -10.20 -11.00 -7.72
CA GLY A 152 -8.98 -10.21 -7.69
C GLY A 152 -8.35 -10.15 -6.30
N GLY A 153 -9.15 -9.91 -5.27
CA GLY A 153 -8.71 -9.92 -3.87
C GLY A 153 -8.14 -11.27 -3.43
N PHE A 154 -8.79 -12.37 -3.84
CA PHE A 154 -8.31 -13.72 -3.55
C PHE A 154 -6.94 -14.01 -4.21
N ILE A 155 -6.78 -13.66 -5.50
CA ILE A 155 -5.52 -13.82 -6.22
C ILE A 155 -4.43 -12.93 -5.60
N MET A 156 -4.73 -11.68 -5.25
CA MET A 156 -3.79 -10.80 -4.56
C MET A 156 -3.37 -11.37 -3.19
N GLY A 157 -4.30 -11.95 -2.44
CA GLY A 157 -4.02 -12.60 -1.16
C GLY A 157 -3.08 -13.80 -1.30
N LEU A 158 -3.36 -14.69 -2.26
CA LEU A 158 -2.49 -15.81 -2.59
C LEU A 158 -1.09 -15.34 -3.02
N GLY A 159 -1.03 -14.34 -3.91
CA GLY A 159 0.22 -13.75 -4.37
C GLY A 159 1.05 -13.14 -3.24
N ALA A 160 0.41 -12.42 -2.31
CA ALA A 160 1.09 -11.86 -1.14
C ALA A 160 1.64 -12.94 -0.20
N ARG A 161 0.97 -14.10 -0.09
CA ARG A 161 1.48 -15.24 0.67
C ARG A 161 2.68 -15.89 -0.02
N TRP A 162 2.62 -16.07 -1.34
CA TRP A 162 3.73 -16.62 -2.12
C TRP A 162 4.96 -15.71 -2.13
N ALA A 163 4.76 -14.40 -2.18
CA ALA A 163 5.83 -13.42 -2.08
C ALA A 163 6.42 -13.30 -0.67
N GLY A 164 5.77 -13.86 0.35
CA GLY A 164 6.18 -13.74 1.76
C GLY A 164 5.87 -12.38 2.38
N GLY A 165 5.03 -11.55 1.74
CA GLY A 165 4.71 -10.21 2.22
C GLY A 165 3.77 -9.45 1.29
N CYS A 166 3.19 -8.37 1.80
CA CYS A 166 2.35 -7.44 1.03
C CYS A 166 3.17 -6.25 0.51
N THR A 167 2.52 -5.41 -0.30
CA THR A 167 3.13 -4.20 -0.86
C THR A 167 3.62 -3.23 0.20
N SER A 168 2.95 -3.08 1.35
CA SER A 168 3.46 -2.22 2.44
C SER A 168 4.68 -2.82 3.13
N GLY A 169 4.70 -4.14 3.34
CA GLY A 169 5.84 -4.83 3.95
C GLY A 169 7.10 -4.78 3.08
N HIS A 170 7.01 -5.18 1.80
CA HIS A 170 8.15 -5.09 0.89
C HIS A 170 8.44 -3.66 0.43
N GLY A 171 7.39 -2.87 0.17
CA GLY A 171 7.51 -1.55 -0.43
C GLY A 171 7.89 -0.44 0.54
N ILE A 172 7.39 -0.46 1.78
CA ILE A 172 7.76 0.53 2.78
C ILE A 172 8.90 -0.04 3.62
N SER A 173 8.65 -1.03 4.48
CA SER A 173 9.68 -1.50 5.42
C SER A 173 10.87 -2.17 4.73
N GLY A 174 10.64 -2.98 3.71
CA GLY A 174 11.70 -3.69 2.99
C GLY A 174 12.63 -2.80 2.17
N THR A 175 12.11 -1.74 1.55
CA THR A 175 12.93 -0.78 0.80
C THR A 175 13.74 0.13 1.73
N LEU A 176 13.17 0.53 2.89
CA LEU A 176 13.90 1.28 3.92
C LEU A 176 15.11 0.49 4.44
N GLN A 177 14.99 -0.83 4.55
CA GLN A 177 16.08 -1.72 4.97
C GLN A 177 17.06 -2.07 3.84
N LEU A 178 16.85 -1.53 2.62
CA LEU A 178 17.65 -1.81 1.42
C LEU A 178 17.75 -3.31 1.07
N VAL A 179 16.73 -4.09 1.42
CA VAL A 179 16.70 -5.52 1.17
C VAL A 179 16.47 -5.77 -0.32
N VAL A 180 17.43 -6.43 -0.98
CA VAL A 180 17.39 -6.68 -2.43
C VAL A 180 16.13 -7.44 -2.86
N SER A 181 15.69 -8.44 -2.07
CA SER A 181 14.48 -9.20 -2.38
C SER A 181 13.22 -8.32 -2.37
N SER A 182 13.17 -7.31 -1.50
CA SER A 182 12.05 -6.36 -1.44
C SER A 182 12.03 -5.43 -2.65
N TRP A 183 13.19 -4.96 -3.11
CA TRP A 183 13.28 -4.18 -4.36
C TRP A 183 12.78 -4.96 -5.58
N VAL A 184 13.18 -6.24 -5.69
CA VAL A 184 12.69 -7.12 -6.76
C VAL A 184 11.18 -7.34 -6.64
N ALA A 185 10.68 -7.61 -5.43
CA ALA A 185 9.25 -7.80 -5.20
C ALA A 185 8.42 -6.57 -5.59
N VAL A 186 8.88 -5.37 -5.22
CA VAL A 186 8.21 -4.10 -5.58
C VAL A 186 8.14 -3.92 -7.08
N VAL A 187 9.25 -4.13 -7.81
CA VAL A 187 9.27 -4.03 -9.27
C VAL A 187 8.27 -5.00 -9.90
N CYS A 188 8.26 -6.25 -9.44
CA CYS A 188 7.31 -7.26 -9.91
C CYS A 188 5.85 -6.90 -9.60
N PHE A 189 5.55 -6.34 -8.43
CA PHE A 189 4.20 -5.89 -8.07
C PHE A 189 3.71 -4.77 -8.99
N PHE A 190 4.58 -3.80 -9.30
CA PHE A 190 4.23 -2.72 -10.23
C PHE A 190 4.00 -3.24 -11.64
N ILE A 191 4.90 -4.08 -12.17
CA ILE A 191 4.75 -4.68 -13.50
C ILE A 191 3.47 -5.51 -13.57
N GLY A 192 3.23 -6.38 -12.57
CA GLY A 192 2.04 -7.20 -12.52
C GLY A 192 0.74 -6.39 -12.42
N GLY A 193 0.73 -5.33 -11.61
CA GLY A 193 -0.43 -4.43 -11.50
C GLY A 193 -0.72 -3.66 -12.78
N ILE A 194 0.32 -3.14 -13.45
CA ILE A 194 0.18 -2.47 -14.74
C ILE A 194 -0.32 -3.45 -15.80
N ALA A 195 0.28 -4.64 -15.88
CA ALA A 195 -0.13 -5.68 -16.81
C ALA A 195 -1.59 -6.12 -16.58
N ALA A 196 -2.00 -6.32 -15.32
CA ALA A 196 -3.38 -6.67 -14.98
C ALA A 196 -4.37 -5.55 -15.35
N THR A 197 -3.99 -4.29 -15.09
CA THR A 197 -4.83 -3.13 -15.44
C THR A 197 -4.99 -3.02 -16.96
N MET A 198 -3.90 -3.15 -17.72
CA MET A 198 -3.92 -3.14 -19.18
C MET A 198 -4.75 -4.30 -19.73
N PHE A 199 -4.56 -5.50 -19.19
CA PHE A 199 -5.33 -6.67 -19.62
C PHE A 199 -6.84 -6.46 -19.41
N ILE A 200 -7.25 -6.01 -18.22
CA ILE A 200 -8.67 -5.82 -17.91
C ILE A 200 -9.27 -4.69 -18.77
N TYR A 201 -8.69 -3.50 -18.75
CA TYR A 201 -9.31 -2.30 -19.34
C TYR A 201 -9.03 -2.07 -20.82
N TYR A 202 -8.09 -2.79 -21.42
CA TYR A 202 -7.76 -2.67 -22.85
C TYR A 202 -8.13 -3.92 -23.65
N VAL A 203 -8.09 -5.11 -23.04
CA VAL A 203 -8.41 -6.37 -23.75
C VAL A 203 -9.86 -6.80 -23.51
N ILE A 204 -10.37 -6.66 -22.28
CA ILE A 204 -11.72 -7.16 -21.93
C ILE A 204 -12.80 -6.08 -22.10
N GLY A 205 -12.50 -4.80 -21.84
CA GLY A 205 -13.46 -3.68 -21.93
C GLY A 205 -13.00 -2.54 -22.83
#